data_AF-A0A811T5B7-F1
#
_entry.id   AF-A0A811T5B7-F1
#
_cell.length_a   1.000
_cell.length_b   1.000
_cell.length_c   1.000
_cell.angle_alpha   90.00
_cell.angle_beta   90.00
_cell.angle_gamma   90.00
#
_symmetry.space_group_name_H-M   'P 1'
#
loop_
_entity.id
_entity.type
_entity.pdbx_description
1 polymer ?
#
loop_
_entity_poly.entity_id
_entity_poly.type
_entity_poly.pdbx_seq_one_letter_code
_entity_poly.pdbx_strand_id
1 'polypeptide(L)'
;MYRVLLHRNAAKVYEKLDEKTVARINKNIDSLKGNPFYGKNIKRLRGELQGRYRLRVGGYRIIYRVDEGEKAVIIEDIGLRGNVY
;
A
#
# COMPACT_ATOMS: atom_id res chain seq x y z
N MET A 1 16.41 1.96 -2.99
CA MET A 1 15.18 2.64 -3.44
C MET A 1 14.32 1.61 -4.14
N TYR A 2 13.06 1.47 -3.74
CA TYR A 2 12.12 0.50 -4.30
C TYR A 2 11.24 1.16 -5.38
N ARG A 3 10.86 0.40 -6.41
CA ARG A 3 9.81 0.81 -7.36
C ARG A 3 8.44 0.48 -6.80
N VAL A 4 7.43 1.30 -7.05
CA VAL A 4 6.06 0.99 -6.62
C VAL A 4 5.24 0.55 -7.83
N LEU A 5 4.59 -0.60 -7.72
CA LEU A 5 3.70 -1.16 -8.73
C LEU A 5 2.30 -1.31 -8.16
N LEU A 6 1.28 -0.96 -8.95
CA LEU A 6 -0.13 -1.13 -8.59
C LEU A 6 -0.67 -2.40 -9.26
N HIS A 7 -1.20 -3.31 -8.46
CA HIS A 7 -1.98 -4.43 -8.97
C HIS A 7 -3.30 -3.93 -9.57
N ARG A 8 -3.89 -4.69 -10.50
CA ARG A 8 -5.12 -4.30 -11.21
C ARG A 8 -6.28 -3.92 -10.27
N ASN A 9 -6.40 -4.59 -9.13
CA ASN A 9 -7.44 -4.30 -8.13
C ASN A 9 -7.20 -2.94 -7.46
N ALA A 10 -5.98 -2.69 -7.01
CA ALA A 10 -5.58 -1.41 -6.45
C ALA A 10 -5.74 -0.26 -7.46
N ALA A 11 -5.36 -0.48 -8.73
CA ALA A 11 -5.50 0.52 -9.79
C ALA A 11 -6.96 0.94 -9.99
N LYS A 12 -7.90 -0.02 -10.07
CA LYS A 12 -9.34 0.26 -10.20
C LYS A 12 -9.91 1.10 -9.06
N VAL A 13 -9.43 0.88 -7.83
CA VAL A 13 -9.86 1.70 -6.69
C VAL A 13 -9.23 3.07 -6.81
N TYR A 14 -7.92 3.13 -7.03
CA TYR A 14 -7.15 4.37 -7.15
C TYR A 14 -7.73 5.33 -8.18
N GLU A 15 -8.14 4.84 -9.36
CA GLU A 15 -8.77 5.64 -10.42
C GLU A 15 -10.12 6.25 -10.01
N LYS A 16 -10.81 5.68 -9.02
CA LYS A 16 -12.11 6.17 -8.53
C LYS A 16 -11.98 7.14 -7.37
N LEU A 17 -10.78 7.36 -6.84
CA LEU A 17 -10.57 8.23 -5.69
C LEU A 17 -10.57 9.70 -6.11
N ASP A 18 -11.00 10.56 -5.20
CA ASP A 18 -10.89 12.00 -5.39
C ASP A 18 -9.42 12.46 -5.37
N GLU A 19 -9.15 13.59 -6.00
CA GLU A 19 -7.80 14.14 -6.17
C GLU A 19 -7.05 14.35 -4.83
N LYS A 20 -7.76 14.78 -3.78
CA LYS A 20 -7.16 15.00 -2.45
C LYS A 20 -6.73 13.68 -1.82
N THR A 21 -7.56 12.65 -1.95
CA THR A 21 -7.22 11.30 -1.48
C THR A 21 -6.06 10.73 -2.28
N VAL A 22 -6.06 10.85 -3.60
CA VAL A 22 -4.97 10.39 -4.49
C VAL A 22 -3.64 11.05 -4.08
N ALA A 23 -3.61 12.37 -3.93
CA ALA A 23 -2.41 13.10 -3.52
C ALA A 23 -1.88 12.59 -2.16
N ARG A 24 -2.78 12.33 -1.20
CA ARG A 24 -2.42 11.78 0.10
C ARG A 24 -1.84 10.38 -0.01
N ILE A 25 -2.42 9.51 -0.84
CA ILE A 25 -1.94 8.16 -1.08
C ILE A 25 -0.56 8.19 -1.71
N ASN A 26 -0.36 9.00 -2.77
CA ASN A 26 0.93 9.12 -3.45
C ASN A 26 2.06 9.53 -2.50
N LYS A 27 1.81 10.55 -1.66
CA LYS A 27 2.79 10.99 -0.65
C LYS A 27 3.19 9.88 0.32
N ASN A 28 2.25 9.01 0.69
CA ASN A 28 2.52 7.91 1.61
C ASN A 28 3.17 6.72 0.90
N ILE A 29 2.78 6.43 -0.33
CA ILE A 29 3.39 5.40 -1.17
C ILE A 29 4.84 5.75 -1.51
N ASP A 30 5.14 7.01 -1.79
CA ASP A 30 6.52 7.46 -2.06
C ASP A 30 7.46 7.20 -0.87
N SER A 31 6.95 7.26 0.36
CA SER A 31 7.74 6.92 1.55
C SER A 31 8.17 5.45 1.57
N LEU A 32 7.40 4.55 0.93
CA LEU A 32 7.75 3.13 0.80
C LEU A 32 8.96 2.91 -0.11
N LYS A 33 9.26 3.84 -1.03
CA LYS A 33 10.46 3.74 -1.88
C LYS A 33 11.75 3.74 -1.07
N GLY A 34 11.75 4.40 0.09
CA GLY A 34 12.89 4.44 1.01
C GLY A 34 12.90 3.26 1.98
N ASN A 35 11.81 3.07 2.72
CA ASN A 35 11.70 1.99 3.71
C ASN A 35 10.29 1.39 3.70
N PRO A 36 10.07 0.30 2.94
CA PRO A 36 8.75 -0.31 2.84
C PRO A 36 8.41 -1.22 4.03
N PHE A 37 9.35 -1.50 4.93
CA PHE A 37 9.16 -2.48 5.99
C PHE A 37 8.75 -1.86 7.33
N TYR A 38 9.20 -0.63 7.59
CA TYR A 38 9.05 0.02 8.89
C TYR A 38 8.53 1.45 8.76
N GLY A 39 7.58 1.79 9.62
CA GLY A 39 7.03 3.13 9.71
C GLY A 39 5.85 3.19 10.66
N LYS A 40 5.53 4.38 11.18
CA LYS A 40 4.45 4.58 12.17
C LYS A 40 3.09 4.04 11.70
N ASN A 41 2.85 4.07 10.39
CA ASN A 41 1.59 3.64 9.76
C ASN A 41 1.67 2.25 9.10
N ILE A 42 2.85 1.61 9.14
CA ILE A 42 3.11 0.33 8.51
C ILE A 42 2.98 -0.77 9.56
N LYS A 43 2.26 -1.84 9.23
CA LYS A 43 2.17 -3.04 10.07
C LYS A 43 2.33 -4.28 9.21
N ARG A 44 3.26 -5.16 9.57
CA ARG A 44 3.37 -6.50 8.98
C ARG A 44 2.14 -7.32 9.35
N LEU A 45 1.53 -7.94 8.35
CA LEU A 45 0.36 -8.80 8.53
C LEU A 45 0.78 -10.22 8.90
N ARG A 46 -0.15 -10.97 9.49
CA ARG A 46 0.03 -12.34 10.00
C ARG A 46 -1.14 -13.21 9.53
N GLY A 47 -1.02 -14.53 9.71
CA GLY A 47 -2.04 -15.50 9.27
C GLY A 47 -2.03 -15.67 7.75
N GLU A 48 -3.19 -15.75 7.12
CA GLU A 48 -3.35 -15.92 5.66
C GLU A 48 -2.70 -14.80 4.84
N LEU A 49 -2.51 -13.62 5.46
CA LEU A 49 -1.84 -12.47 4.86
C LEU A 49 -0.36 -12.35 5.24
N GLN A 50 0.26 -13.43 5.74
CA GLN A 50 1.69 -13.44 6.02
C GLN A 50 2.52 -13.09 4.77
N GLY A 51 3.59 -12.32 4.96
CA GLY A 51 4.40 -11.78 3.86
C GLY A 51 3.89 -10.46 3.30
N ARG A 52 2.72 -9.99 3.73
CA ARG A 52 2.16 -8.69 3.35
C ARG A 52 2.30 -7.66 4.47
N TYR A 53 2.15 -6.41 4.09
CA TYR A 53 2.21 -5.23 4.92
C TYR A 53 0.96 -4.39 4.70
N ARG A 54 0.56 -3.67 5.74
CA ARG A 54 -0.52 -2.70 5.70
C ARG A 54 0.00 -1.31 6.00
N LEU A 55 -0.16 -0.39 5.06
CA LEU A 55 0.05 1.04 5.26
C LEU A 55 -1.30 1.73 5.53
N ARG A 56 -1.41 2.46 6.65
CA ARG A 56 -2.60 3.27 6.96
C ARG A 56 -2.43 4.69 6.43
N VAL A 57 -3.36 5.13 5.60
CA VAL A 57 -3.39 6.49 5.05
C VAL A 57 -4.74 7.13 5.40
N GLY A 58 -4.81 7.76 6.57
CA GLY A 58 -6.06 8.30 7.09
C GLY A 58 -7.13 7.22 7.32
N GLY A 59 -8.21 7.28 6.52
CA GLY A 59 -9.30 6.30 6.50
C GLY A 59 -9.04 5.08 5.59
N TYR A 60 -7.99 5.12 4.77
CA TYR A 60 -7.64 4.05 3.84
C TYR A 60 -6.59 3.10 4.43
N ARG A 61 -6.67 1.84 4.00
CA ARG A 61 -5.68 0.79 4.22
C ARG A 61 -5.18 0.33 2.88
N ILE A 62 -3.86 0.30 2.75
CA ILE A 62 -3.17 -0.16 1.56
C ILE A 62 -2.46 -1.45 1.93
N ILE A 63 -2.82 -2.55 1.26
CA ILE A 63 -2.15 -3.84 1.41
C ILE A 63 -1.10 -3.95 0.31
N TYR A 64 0.12 -4.28 0.70
CA TYR A 64 1.22 -4.43 -0.24
C TYR A 64 2.16 -5.54 0.20
N ARG A 65 2.93 -6.04 -0.76
CA ARG A 65 4.07 -6.91 -0.51
C ARG A 65 5.34 -6.28 -1.06
N VAL A 66 6.47 -6.69 -0.51
CA VAL A 66 7.79 -6.24 -0.95
C VAL A 66 8.48 -7.40 -1.63
N ASP A 67 8.89 -7.20 -2.86
CA ASP A 67 9.76 -8.08 -3.61
C ASP A 67 11.19 -7.54 -3.48
N GLU A 68 12.00 -8.24 -2.69
CA GLU A 68 13.39 -7.83 -2.44
C GLU A 68 14.31 -8.12 -3.64
N GLY A 69 14.01 -9.16 -4.43
CA GLY A 69 14.80 -9.49 -5.61
C GLY A 69 14.67 -8.42 -6.68
N GLU A 70 13.45 -7.98 -6.93
CA GLU A 70 13.12 -6.96 -7.94
C GLU A 70 13.10 -5.53 -7.38
N LYS A 71 13.42 -5.36 -6.09
CA LYS A 71 13.28 -4.10 -5.33
C LYS A 71 11.95 -3.41 -5.62
N ALA A 72 10.85 -4.15 -5.57
CA ALA A 72 9.52 -3.66 -5.89
C ALA A 72 8.58 -3.71 -4.68
N VAL A 73 7.76 -2.67 -4.53
CA VAL A 73 6.62 -2.61 -3.62
C VAL A 73 5.37 -2.79 -4.46
N ILE A 74 4.72 -3.94 -4.31
CA ILE A 74 3.53 -4.29 -5.08
C ILE A 74 2.32 -4.00 -4.21
N ILE A 75 1.58 -2.94 -4.56
CA ILE A 75 0.32 -2.58 -3.93
C ILE A 75 -0.75 -3.54 -4.45
N GLU A 76 -1.22 -4.45 -3.61
CA GLU A 76 -2.19 -5.47 -3.99
C GLU A 76 -3.62 -4.96 -3.90
N ASP A 77 -3.91 -4.15 -2.87
CA ASP A 77 -5.24 -3.63 -2.62
C ASP A 77 -5.25 -2.28 -1.88
N ILE A 78 -6.26 -1.47 -2.14
CA ILE A 78 -6.51 -0.18 -1.50
C ILE A 78 -7.98 -0.13 -1.14
N GLY A 79 -8.31 0.16 0.12
CA GLY A 79 -9.71 0.34 0.49
C GLY A 79 -9.93 1.02 1.82
N LEU A 80 -11.20 1.30 2.11
CA LEU A 80 -11.64 2.00 3.32
C LEU A 80 -11.55 1.10 4.56
N ARG A 81 -11.56 1.74 5.73
CA ARG A 81 -11.60 1.06 7.02
C ARG A 81 -12.83 0.14 7.10
N GLY A 82 -12.60 -1.17 6.98
CA GLY A 82 -13.64 -2.22 7.11
C GLY A 82 -13.92 -2.98 5.81
N ASN A 83 -13.43 -2.49 4.67
CA ASN A 83 -13.62 -3.11 3.35
C ASN A 83 -12.35 -3.81 2.83
N VAL A 84 -11.31 -3.89 3.67
CA VAL A 84 -10.00 -4.47 3.35
C VAL A 84 -9.70 -5.54 4.39
N TYR A 85 -10.50 -6.61 4.36
CA TYR A 85 -10.31 -7.94 4.96
C TYR A 85 -11.25 -8.91 4.24
#